data_AF-A0A9E0WH60-F1
#
_entry.id   AF-A0A9E0WH60-F1
#
_cell.length_a   1.000
_cell.length_b   1.000
_cell.length_c   1.000
_cell.angle_alpha   90.00
_cell.angle_beta   90.00
_cell.angle_gamma   90.00
#
_symmetry.space_group_name_H-M   'P 1'
#
loop_
_entity.id
_entity.type
_entity.pdbx_description
1 polymer ?
#
loop_
_entity_poly.entity_id
_entity_poly.type
_entity_poly.pdbx_seq_one_letter_code
_entity_poly.pdbx_strand_id
1 'polypeptide(L)'
;MLADNFLLFIVLGPGLAALIAGLLQSFIGDRGAMLVTTATVGLAGILSVMQLFGYTFGGEAHGAVDAHGAGEAAHQAGAHIIKLMTWIDVGQFKADWAIRV
;
A
#
# COMPACT_ATOMS: atom_id res chain seq x y z
N MET A 1 4.42 8.45 8.86
CA MET A 1 3.85 7.24 8.23
C MET A 1 2.35 7.37 8.14
N LEU A 2 1.73 6.81 7.08
CA LEU A 2 0.27 6.74 6.98
C LEU A 2 -0.32 5.75 7.99
N ALA A 3 -1.59 5.97 8.35
CA ALA A 3 -2.35 5.03 9.16
C ALA A 3 -2.61 3.72 8.38
N ASP A 4 -2.72 2.61 9.12
CA ASP A 4 -2.91 1.26 8.57
C ASP A 4 -4.05 1.17 7.56
N ASN A 5 -5.16 1.89 7.77
CA ASN A 5 -6.29 1.91 6.83
C ASN A 5 -5.90 2.34 5.42
N PHE A 6 -4.98 3.30 5.29
CA PHE A 6 -4.50 3.75 3.98
C PHE A 6 -3.47 2.79 3.39
N LEU A 7 -2.65 2.15 4.23
CA LEU A 7 -1.74 1.08 3.79
C LEU A 7 -2.52 -0.13 3.25
N LEU A 8 -3.61 -0.50 3.93
CA LEU A 8 -4.56 -1.50 3.45
C LEU A 8 -5.20 -1.09 2.13
N PHE A 9 -5.62 0.18 2.00
CA PHE A 9 -6.22 0.66 0.76
C PHE A 9 -5.25 0.66 -0.42
N ILE A 10 -3.97 0.99 -0.23
CA ILE A 10 -2.95 0.94 -1.30
C ILE A 10 -2.86 -0.47 -1.89
N VAL A 11 -2.92 -1.51 -1.05
CA VAL A 11 -2.75 -2.91 -1.47
C VAL A 11 -4.08 -3.53 -1.93
N LEU A 12 -5.15 -3.36 -1.16
CA LEU A 12 -6.43 -4.06 -1.37
C LEU A 12 -7.43 -3.24 -2.20
N GLY A 13 -7.30 -1.92 -2.22
CA GLY A 13 -8.18 -1.01 -2.95
C GLY A 13 -8.30 -1.36 -4.44
N PRO A 14 -7.19 -1.51 -5.18
CA PRO A 14 -7.23 -1.92 -6.59
C PRO A 14 -7.91 -3.27 -6.82
N GLY A 15 -7.70 -4.24 -5.92
CA GLY A 15 -8.36 -5.54 -5.98
C GLY A 15 -9.88 -5.45 -5.80
N LEU A 16 -10.34 -4.63 -4.85
CA LEU A 16 -11.76 -4.34 -4.65
C LEU A 16 -12.37 -3.60 -5.84
N ALA A 17 -11.66 -2.62 -6.41
CA ALA A 17 -12.11 -1.90 -7.59
C ALA A 17 -12.23 -2.82 -8.81
N ALA A 18 -11.29 -3.75 -9.00
CA ALA A 18 -11.36 -4.75 -10.05
C ALA A 18 -12.56 -5.70 -9.86
N LEU A 19 -12.84 -6.13 -8.62
CA LEU A 19 -14.00 -6.96 -8.31
C LEU A 19 -15.32 -6.23 -8.58
N ILE A 20 -15.43 -4.98 -8.15
CA ILE A 20 -16.62 -4.13 -8.40
C ILE A 20 -16.80 -3.91 -9.91
N ALA A 21 -15.74 -3.46 -10.59
CA ALA A 21 -15.80 -3.17 -12.02
C ALA A 21 -16.09 -4.42 -12.85
N GLY A 22 -15.50 -5.57 -12.51
CA GLY A 22 -15.70 -6.83 -13.24
C GLY A 22 -17.07 -7.48 -12.99
N LEU A 23 -17.54 -7.52 -11.74
CA LEU A 23 -18.82 -8.17 -11.40
C LEU A 23 -20.03 -7.29 -11.69
N LEU A 24 -19.91 -5.97 -11.56
CA LEU A 24 -21.02 -5.03 -11.73
C LEU A 24 -20.95 -4.24 -13.04
N GLN A 25 -20.09 -4.64 -13.99
CA GLN A 25 -19.93 -3.96 -15.27
C GLN A 25 -21.26 -3.79 -16.03
N SER A 26 -22.15 -4.79 -15.96
CA SER A 26 -23.44 -4.77 -16.65
C SER A 26 -24.41 -3.70 -16.11
N PHE A 27 -24.26 -3.30 -14.85
CA PHE A 27 -25.08 -2.27 -14.21
C PHE A 27 -24.46 -0.88 -14.34
N ILE A 28 -23.13 -0.79 -14.20
CA ILE A 28 -22.38 0.47 -14.12
C ILE A 28 -21.98 0.98 -15.51
N GLY A 29 -21.85 0.08 -16.49
CA GLY A 29 -21.37 0.37 -17.83
C GLY A 29 -19.86 0.61 -17.91
N ASP A 30 -19.36 0.66 -19.15
CA ASP A 30 -17.93 0.74 -19.48
C ASP A 30 -17.23 1.97 -18.87
N ARG A 31 -17.83 3.16 -19.03
CA ARG A 31 -17.25 4.41 -18.51
C ARG A 31 -17.18 4.44 -16.98
N GLY A 32 -18.17 3.86 -16.30
CA GLY A 32 -18.16 3.81 -14.84
C GLY A 32 -17.13 2.81 -14.31
N ALA A 33 -17.00 1.64 -14.94
CA ALA A 33 -15.95 0.67 -14.61
C ALA A 33 -14.54 1.25 -14.82
N MET A 34 -14.33 1.99 -15.91
CA MET A 34 -13.08 2.71 -16.19
C MET A 34 -12.79 3.77 -15.12
N LEU A 35 -13.79 4.57 -14.75
CA LEU A 35 -13.62 5.62 -13.74
C LEU A 35 -13.25 5.03 -12.37
N VAL A 36 -13.94 3.98 -11.94
CA VAL A 36 -13.70 3.31 -10.65
C VAL A 36 -12.26 2.78 -10.59
N THR A 37 -11.85 2.00 -11.59
CA THR A 37 -10.50 1.42 -11.62
C THR A 37 -9.40 2.48 -11.70
N THR A 38 -9.56 3.48 -12.58
CA THR A 38 -8.58 4.55 -12.76
C THR A 38 -8.45 5.42 -11.51
N ALA A 39 -9.58 5.82 -10.91
CA ALA A 39 -9.57 6.64 -9.70
C ALA A 39 -8.95 5.88 -8.52
N THR A 40 -9.27 4.59 -8.35
CA THR A 40 -8.70 3.78 -7.27
C THR A 40 -7.19 3.61 -7.43
N VAL A 41 -6.71 3.26 -8.62
CA VAL A 41 -5.27 3.11 -8.88
C VAL A 41 -4.55 4.45 -8.74
N GLY A 42 -5.11 5.54 -9.24
CA GLY A 42 -4.56 6.88 -9.10
C GLY A 42 -4.41 7.30 -7.63
N LEU A 43 -5.46 7.07 -6.81
CA LEU A 43 -5.42 7.37 -5.38
C LEU A 43 -4.42 6.49 -4.63
N ALA A 44 -4.38 5.18 -4.92
CA ALA A 44 -3.38 4.27 -4.36
C ALA A 44 -1.95 4.72 -4.71
N GLY A 45 -1.72 5.15 -5.96
CA GLY A 45 -0.46 5.71 -6.42
C GLY A 45 -0.02 6.94 -5.61
N ILE A 46 -0.90 7.93 -5.46
CA ILE A 46 -0.62 9.13 -4.67
C ILE A 46 -0.27 8.78 -3.22
N LEU A 47 -1.06 7.92 -2.58
CA LEU A 47 -0.83 7.49 -1.20
C LEU A 47 0.49 6.71 -1.05
N SER A 48 0.87 5.90 -2.05
CA SER A 48 2.15 5.17 -2.04
C SER A 48 3.35 6.11 -2.07
N VAL A 49 3.28 7.18 -2.85
CA VAL A 49 4.33 8.20 -2.92
C VAL A 49 4.43 8.92 -1.57
N MET A 50 3.31 9.34 -0.99
CA MET A 50 3.32 9.95 0.34
C MET A 50 3.91 9.03 1.41
N GLN A 51 3.62 7.73 1.36
CA GLN A 51 4.20 6.75 2.27
C GLN A 51 5.71 6.58 2.06
N LEU A 52 6.19 6.57 0.81
CA LEU A 52 7.61 6.51 0.49
C LEU A 52 8.34 7.71 1.10
N PHE A 53 7.86 8.94 0.85
CA PHE A 53 8.43 10.15 1.44
C PHE A 53 8.34 10.13 2.98
N GLY A 54 7.24 9.63 3.54
CA GLY A 54 7.08 9.48 4.98
C GLY A 54 8.01 8.45 5.62
N TYR A 55 8.41 7.41 4.88
CA TYR A 55 9.39 6.41 5.31
C TYR A 55 10.82 6.95 5.18
N THR A 56 11.15 7.61 4.07
CA THR A 56 12.51 8.10 3.80
C THR A 56 12.86 9.38 4.56
N PHE A 57 11.89 10.29 4.79
CA PHE A 57 12.13 11.60 5.42
C PHE A 57 11.45 11.77 6.78
N GLY A 58 10.66 10.80 7.25
CA GLY A 58 9.91 10.89 8.52
C GLY A 58 10.65 10.36 9.75
N GLY A 59 11.84 9.77 9.57
CA GLY A 59 12.73 9.39 10.66
C GLY A 59 13.54 10.60 11.14
N GLU A 60 12.96 11.35 12.08
CA GLU A 60 13.52 12.54 12.75
C GLU A 60 13.82 13.78 11.89
N ALA A 61 13.27 14.91 12.33
CA ALA A 61 13.54 16.22 11.76
C ALA A 61 15.02 16.61 11.91
N HIS A 62 15.82 16.40 10.86
CA HIS A 62 17.05 17.18 10.63
C HIS A 62 17.44 17.23 9.15
N GLY A 63 17.67 18.43 8.66
CA GLY A 63 18.43 18.66 7.42
C GLY A 63 17.56 18.94 6.21
N ALA A 64 17.18 20.20 6.07
CA ALA A 64 16.87 20.76 4.75
C ALA A 64 18.04 20.47 3.80
N VAL A 65 17.71 20.03 2.59
CA VAL A 65 18.57 20.02 1.38
C VAL A 65 19.87 19.24 1.53
N ASP A 66 19.94 18.02 0.97
CA ASP A 66 21.01 17.64 0.03
C ASP A 66 20.79 16.22 -0.52
N ALA A 67 20.78 16.12 -1.85
CA ALA A 67 20.37 14.95 -2.62
C ALA A 67 21.43 13.83 -2.74
N HIS A 68 22.40 13.74 -1.83
CA HIS A 68 23.50 12.77 -1.92
C HIS A 68 23.87 12.20 -0.54
N GLY A 69 23.25 11.08 -0.16
CA GLY A 69 23.60 10.38 1.09
C GLY A 69 22.62 9.32 1.59
N ALA A 70 21.54 9.03 0.86
CA ALA A 70 20.42 8.17 1.28
C ALA A 70 20.73 6.66 1.34
N GLY A 71 22.01 6.25 1.41
CA GLY A 71 22.41 4.84 1.34
C GLY A 71 22.55 4.12 2.67
N GLU A 72 23.00 4.81 3.74
CA GLU A 72 23.53 4.12 4.93
C GLU A 72 22.67 4.23 6.20
N ALA A 73 21.66 5.12 6.25
CA ALA A 73 20.85 5.34 7.45
C ALA A 73 19.53 4.53 7.50
N ALA A 74 19.18 3.77 6.45
CA ALA A 74 17.90 3.06 6.36
C ALA A 74 17.83 1.74 7.18
N HIS A 75 18.94 1.32 7.82
CA HIS A 75 19.06 -0.02 8.40
C HIS A 75 18.48 -0.20 9.82
N GLN A 76 17.92 0.82 10.47
CA GLN A 76 17.51 0.72 11.90
C GLN A 76 16.03 1.02 12.21
N ALA A 77 15.21 1.45 11.25
CA ALA A 77 13.76 1.52 11.44
C ALA A 77 13.16 0.13 11.16
N GLY A 78 12.74 -0.59 12.20
CA GLY A 78 12.11 -1.91 12.05
C GLY A 78 10.91 -1.86 11.13
N ALA A 79 10.80 -2.82 10.20
CA ALA A 79 9.71 -2.85 9.22
C ALA A 79 8.34 -2.96 9.93
N HIS A 80 7.38 -2.11 9.54
CA HIS A 80 6.02 -2.14 10.08
C HIS A 80 5.24 -3.28 9.42
N ILE A 81 4.71 -4.22 10.20
CA ILE A 81 4.03 -5.42 9.69
C ILE A 81 2.57 -5.41 10.12
N ILE A 82 1.67 -5.40 9.14
CA ILE A 82 0.23 -5.51 9.31
C ILE A 82 -0.16 -6.93 8.93
N LYS A 83 -0.49 -7.77 9.91
CA LYS A 83 -1.03 -9.12 9.67
C LYS A 83 -2.52 -9.03 9.33
N LEU A 84 -2.92 -9.64 8.20
CA LEU A 84 -4.31 -9.68 7.76
C LEU A 84 -5.00 -10.95 8.28
N MET A 85 -4.50 -12.12 7.88
CA MET A 85 -5.03 -13.42 8.27
C MET A 85 -4.00 -14.53 8.00
N THR A 86 -4.16 -15.67 8.66
CA THR A 86 -3.39 -16.88 8.29
C THR A 86 -3.94 -17.44 6.98
N TRP A 87 -3.06 -17.68 6.00
CA TRP A 87 -3.42 -18.27 4.72
C TRP A 87 -3.36 -19.80 4.77
N ILE A 88 -2.23 -20.34 5.23
CA ILE A 88 -1.95 -21.78 5.29
C ILE A 88 -1.29 -22.08 6.63
N ASP A 89 -1.77 -23.12 7.30
CA ASP A 89 -1.16 -23.67 8.50
C ASP A 89 -1.23 -25.20 8.41
N VAL A 90 -0.08 -25.84 8.14
CA VAL A 90 0.01 -27.30 7.97
C VAL A 90 1.30 -27.81 8.61
N GLY A 91 1.16 -28.58 9.69
CA GLY A 91 2.28 -29.21 10.39
C GLY A 91 3.22 -28.19 11.02
N GLN A 92 4.39 -27.98 10.40
CA GLN A 92 5.37 -26.96 10.80
C GLN A 92 5.38 -25.73 9.87
N PHE A 93 4.61 -25.77 8.78
CA PHE A 93 4.56 -24.68 7.81
C PHE A 93 3.40 -23.73 8.13
N LYS A 94 3.73 -22.44 8.28
CA LYS A 94 2.75 -21.37 8.50
C LYS A 94 3.02 -20.20 7.56
N ALA A 95 2.00 -19.80 6.81
CA ALA A 95 2.02 -18.65 5.91
C ALA A 95 0.88 -17.70 6.27
N ASP A 96 1.22 -16.44 6.53
CA ASP A 96 0.26 -15.38 6.81
C ASP A 96 0.17 -14.43 5.62
N TRP A 97 -1.04 -13.99 5.28
CA TRP A 97 -1.22 -12.77 4.50
C TRP A 97 -0.85 -11.60 5.39
N ALA A 98 0.22 -10.89 5.03
CA ALA A 98 0.70 -9.74 5.77
C ALA A 98 1.25 -8.68 4.82
N ILE A 99 1.16 -7.41 5.22
CA ILE A 99 1.73 -6.28 4.51
C ILE A 99 2.90 -5.76 5.34
N ARG A 100 4.05 -5.59 4.70
CA ARG A 100 5.26 -5.03 5.31
C ARG A 100 5.59 -3.72 4.63
N VAL A 101 5.80 -2.65 5.41
CA VAL A 101 6.09 -1.30 4.94
C VAL A 101 7.21 -0.67 5.76
#